data_AF-A0A2E6RFS1-F1
#
_entry.id   AF-A0A2E6RFS1-F1
#
_cell.length_a   1.000
_cell.length_b   1.000
_cell.length_c   1.000
_cell.angle_alpha   90.00
_cell.angle_beta   90.00
_cell.angle_gamma   90.00
#
_symmetry.space_group_name_H-M   'P 1'
#
loop_
_entity.id
_entity.type
_entity.pdbx_description
1 polymer ?
#
loop_
_entity_poly.entity_id
_entity_poly.type
_entity_poly.pdbx_seq_one_letter_code
_entity_poly.pdbx_strand_id
1 'polypeptide(L)'
;MPTRPTRASLPKWPTLNLERQFDGAVCGIDEVGMAPLAGPVVAAAVTLPTDSKPRILRGLTDSKLLSAEERERFHDIIRDIAHVGVGIASVDEIDEVNIYHANMRAMQRAFDALPERPGFALVDGRARPSVDCSVQMVVKGDRRSLSIAAASVIAKVTRDRLMHELADSFPDYGWHTNVGYGTDAHYLGLLRKGPTEHHRRSFAPLNTLFTPMATAWHRFRFVQIDVEIDPAGVELFFLRNDLHAVFDAEGRHVGIIKNQRGGWTFQAIGYDRDGRPQPGAGPCSRYHGVGLESPGREALIRRLSSEA
;
A
#
# COMPACT_ATOMS: atom_id res chain seq x y z
N MET A 1 33.58 27.59 8.82
CA MET A 1 32.41 26.69 8.90
C MET A 1 32.46 25.73 7.72
N PRO A 2 32.41 24.41 7.92
CA PRO A 2 32.36 23.48 6.79
C PRO A 2 31.05 23.72 6.03
N THR A 3 31.17 23.98 4.73
CA THR A 3 30.05 24.19 3.82
C THR A 3 29.20 22.92 3.80
N ARG A 4 27.96 23.04 4.28
CA ARG A 4 26.98 21.96 4.23
C ARG A 4 26.84 21.52 2.77
N PRO A 5 27.08 20.23 2.43
CA PRO A 5 27.09 19.81 1.04
C PRO A 5 25.74 20.15 0.40
N THR A 6 25.77 20.93 -0.67
CA THR A 6 24.61 21.27 -1.47
C THR A 6 24.01 19.98 -1.99
N ARG A 7 22.79 19.67 -1.55
CA ARG A 7 22.07 18.47 -1.96
C ARG A 7 21.85 18.56 -3.47
N ALA A 8 22.59 17.77 -4.24
CA ALA A 8 22.51 17.78 -5.71
C ALA A 8 21.04 17.69 -6.14
N SER A 9 20.60 18.66 -6.95
CA SER A 9 19.23 18.72 -7.46
C SER A 9 18.90 17.44 -8.21
N LEU A 10 17.65 16.99 -8.10
CA LEU A 10 17.19 15.83 -8.87
C LEU A 10 17.12 16.21 -10.35
N PRO A 11 17.56 15.32 -11.26
CA PRO A 11 17.42 15.60 -12.68
C PRO A 11 15.93 15.63 -13.05
N LYS A 12 15.61 16.31 -14.17
CA LYS A 12 14.23 16.37 -14.68
C LYS A 12 13.69 14.96 -15.00
N TRP A 13 14.55 14.10 -15.54
CA TRP A 13 14.29 12.70 -15.85
C TRP A 13 15.48 11.85 -15.39
N PRO A 14 15.27 10.59 -14.97
CA PRO A 14 16.37 9.66 -14.72
C PRO A 14 17.22 9.46 -15.98
N THR A 15 18.50 9.14 -15.79
CA THR A 15 19.47 8.96 -16.88
C THR A 15 20.37 7.76 -16.63
N LEU A 16 21.13 7.35 -17.64
CA LEU A 16 22.16 6.31 -17.52
C LEU A 16 23.48 6.82 -16.90
N ASN A 17 23.51 8.00 -16.27
CA ASN A 17 24.76 8.59 -15.77
C ASN A 17 25.35 7.83 -14.57
N LEU A 18 24.54 7.06 -13.83
CA LEU A 18 25.03 6.24 -12.73
C LEU A 18 25.54 4.89 -13.25
N GLU A 19 24.81 4.29 -14.17
CA GLU A 19 25.13 3.05 -14.85
C GLU A 19 26.48 3.16 -15.58
N ARG A 20 26.73 4.29 -16.25
CA ARG A 20 27.97 4.55 -16.99
C ARG A 20 29.22 4.80 -16.12
N GLN A 21 29.09 4.77 -14.79
CA GLN A 21 30.25 4.87 -13.89
C GLN A 21 30.98 3.53 -13.73
N PHE A 22 30.42 2.46 -14.28
CA PHE A 22 30.91 1.11 -14.11
C PHE A 22 31.23 0.49 -15.47
N ASP A 23 32.34 -0.26 -15.52
CA ASP A 23 32.71 -1.04 -16.69
C ASP A 23 31.99 -2.40 -16.63
N GLY A 24 30.96 -2.57 -17.47
CA GLY A 24 30.20 -3.81 -17.60
C GLY A 24 28.69 -3.64 -17.43
N ALA A 25 27.99 -4.77 -17.29
CA ALA A 25 26.54 -4.77 -17.10
C ALA A 25 26.15 -4.27 -15.70
N VAL A 26 25.18 -3.35 -15.66
CA VAL A 26 24.62 -2.75 -14.44
C VAL A 26 23.12 -2.99 -14.40
N CYS A 27 22.61 -3.56 -13.32
CA CYS A 27 21.17 -3.63 -13.09
C CYS A 27 20.71 -2.55 -12.11
N GLY A 28 19.50 -2.04 -12.34
CA GLY A 28 18.75 -1.26 -11.36
C GLY A 28 17.77 -2.17 -10.61
N ILE A 29 17.60 -1.95 -9.31
CA ILE A 29 16.71 -2.72 -8.44
C ILE A 29 15.81 -1.76 -7.66
N ASP A 30 14.51 -2.07 -7.63
CA ASP A 30 13.52 -1.34 -6.83
C ASP A 30 12.41 -2.29 -6.35
N GLU A 31 11.70 -1.89 -5.31
CA GLU A 31 10.61 -2.64 -4.70
C GLU A 31 9.27 -1.89 -4.66
N VAL A 32 8.20 -2.66 -4.49
CA VAL A 32 6.87 -2.14 -4.18
C VAL A 32 6.17 -3.05 -3.17
N GLY A 33 5.25 -2.46 -2.40
CA GLY A 33 4.42 -3.23 -1.48
C GLY A 33 4.96 -3.29 -0.06
N MET A 34 5.80 -2.36 0.37
CA MET A 34 6.31 -2.34 1.74
C MET A 34 5.23 -2.04 2.81
N ALA A 35 4.31 -1.13 2.52
CA ALA A 35 3.31 -0.63 3.49
C ALA A 35 1.89 -1.25 3.45
N PRO A 36 1.41 -1.85 2.35
CA PRO A 36 0.10 -2.51 2.31
C PRO A 36 -0.15 -3.49 3.46
N LEU A 37 -1.42 -3.60 3.88
CA LEU A 37 -1.87 -4.59 4.87
C LEU A 37 -2.00 -5.99 4.26
N ALA A 38 -2.12 -6.07 2.94
CA ALA A 38 -2.32 -7.32 2.22
C ALA A 38 -1.42 -7.44 0.98
N GLY A 39 -1.18 -8.68 0.59
CA GLY A 39 -0.41 -9.09 -0.58
C GLY A 39 1.10 -9.08 -0.37
N PRO A 40 1.87 -9.51 -1.38
CA PRO A 40 3.31 -9.68 -1.28
C PRO A 40 4.09 -8.36 -1.37
N VAL A 41 5.39 -8.44 -1.07
CA VAL A 41 6.38 -7.49 -1.57
C VAL A 41 6.90 -8.02 -2.91
N VAL A 42 7.00 -7.13 -3.90
CA VAL A 42 7.54 -7.46 -5.22
C VAL A 42 8.71 -6.53 -5.49
N ALA A 43 9.83 -7.10 -5.92
CA ALA A 43 10.98 -6.37 -6.42
C ALA A 43 11.25 -6.76 -7.87
N ALA A 44 11.89 -5.86 -8.60
CA ALA A 44 12.39 -6.13 -9.93
C ALA A 44 13.85 -5.74 -10.03
N ALA A 45 14.59 -6.46 -10.87
CA ALA A 45 15.93 -6.11 -11.30
C ALA A 45 15.90 -5.93 -12.82
N VAL A 46 16.47 -4.83 -13.32
CA VAL A 46 16.45 -4.52 -14.75
C VAL A 46 17.83 -4.11 -15.22
N THR A 47 18.36 -4.84 -16.20
CA THR A 47 19.59 -4.48 -16.92
C THR A 47 19.19 -3.92 -18.29
N LEU A 48 19.43 -2.64 -18.49
CA LEU A 48 19.17 -1.96 -19.77
C LEU A 48 20.34 -2.16 -20.74
N PRO A 49 20.09 -2.17 -22.06
CA PRO A 49 21.15 -2.16 -23.07
C PRO A 49 22.11 -0.98 -22.86
N THR A 50 23.42 -1.24 -22.96
CA THR A 50 24.49 -0.28 -22.63
C THR A 50 24.76 0.73 -23.75
N ASP A 51 24.34 0.41 -24.97
CA ASP A 51 24.71 1.05 -26.22
C ASP A 51 23.81 2.22 -26.64
N SER A 52 22.65 2.44 -25.99
CA SER A 52 21.89 3.66 -26.20
C SER A 52 20.94 3.98 -25.05
N LYS A 53 20.74 5.28 -24.74
CA LYS A 53 19.51 5.71 -24.04
C LYS A 53 18.36 5.40 -25.00
N PRO A 54 17.53 4.38 -24.77
CA PRO A 54 16.50 4.04 -25.74
C PRO A 54 15.57 5.25 -25.79
N ARG A 55 15.48 5.95 -26.94
CA ARG A 55 14.55 7.10 -27.09
C ARG A 55 13.11 6.70 -26.74
N ILE A 56 12.80 5.41 -26.88
CA ILE A 56 11.55 4.76 -26.50
C ILE A 56 11.25 4.82 -24.99
N LEU A 57 12.26 4.98 -24.13
CA LEU A 57 12.12 5.20 -22.68
C LEU A 57 11.98 6.68 -22.29
N ARG A 58 11.84 7.61 -23.24
CA ARG A 58 11.63 9.03 -22.93
C ARG A 58 10.35 9.19 -22.09
N GLY A 59 10.48 9.88 -20.95
CA GLY A 59 9.39 10.12 -20.01
C GLY A 59 9.30 9.08 -18.88
N LEU A 60 10.10 8.01 -18.93
CA LEU A 60 10.22 7.07 -17.82
C LEU A 60 10.78 7.80 -16.58
N THR A 61 10.16 7.55 -15.44
CA THR A 61 10.47 8.14 -14.13
C THR A 61 9.91 7.21 -13.04
N ASP A 62 10.02 7.62 -11.78
CA ASP A 62 9.32 7.03 -10.62
C ASP A 62 7.90 6.61 -11.02
N SER A 63 7.61 5.31 -10.86
CA SER A 63 6.32 4.69 -11.23
C SER A 63 5.10 5.38 -10.62
N LYS A 64 5.26 6.06 -9.47
CA LYS A 64 4.20 6.82 -8.78
C LYS A 64 3.86 8.13 -9.48
N LEU A 65 4.75 8.66 -10.32
CA LEU A 65 4.54 9.87 -11.10
C LEU A 65 3.94 9.61 -12.49
N LEU A 66 3.82 8.34 -12.87
CA LEU A 66 3.22 7.91 -14.13
C LEU A 66 1.74 7.58 -13.93
N SER A 67 0.94 7.77 -14.97
CA SER A 67 -0.42 7.21 -15.03
C SER A 67 -0.39 5.68 -15.12
N ALA A 68 -1.53 5.03 -14.90
CA ALA A 68 -1.63 3.57 -15.06
C ALA A 68 -1.32 3.13 -16.50
N GLU A 69 -1.88 3.83 -17.49
CA GLU A 69 -1.64 3.58 -18.91
C GLU A 69 -0.16 3.73 -19.28
N GLU A 70 0.50 4.79 -18.80
CA GLU A 70 1.94 4.98 -19.05
C GLU A 70 2.79 3.88 -18.40
N ARG A 71 2.43 3.44 -17.19
CA ARG A 71 3.13 2.33 -16.53
C ARG A 71 3.02 1.04 -17.33
N GLU A 72 1.82 0.69 -17.80
CA GLU A 72 1.60 -0.50 -18.63
C GLU A 72 2.41 -0.41 -19.94
N ARG A 73 2.35 0.73 -20.63
CA ARG A 73 3.14 0.97 -21.85
C ARG A 73 4.63 0.81 -21.60
N PHE A 74 5.17 1.40 -20.53
CA PHE A 74 6.60 1.28 -20.21
C PHE A 74 6.96 -0.13 -19.75
N HIS A 75 6.09 -0.82 -19.02
CA HIS A 75 6.29 -2.21 -18.62
C HIS A 75 6.56 -3.08 -19.87
N ASP A 76 5.72 -2.97 -20.90
CA ASP A 76 5.86 -3.77 -22.11
C ASP A 76 7.13 -3.40 -22.89
N ILE A 77 7.40 -2.10 -23.05
CA ILE A 77 8.66 -1.63 -23.68
C ILE A 77 9.89 -2.17 -22.95
N ILE A 78 9.90 -2.13 -21.61
CA ILE A 78 11.04 -2.59 -20.80
C ILE A 78 11.22 -4.10 -20.97
N ARG A 79 10.13 -4.88 -20.96
CA ARG A 79 10.17 -6.33 -21.19
C ARG A 79 10.74 -6.69 -22.56
N ASP A 80 10.47 -5.88 -23.58
CA ASP A 80 10.96 -6.14 -24.94
C ASP A 80 12.46 -5.83 -25.12
N ILE A 81 12.99 -4.83 -24.40
CA ILE A 81 14.34 -4.31 -24.66
C ILE A 81 15.37 -4.63 -23.58
N ALA A 82 14.95 -5.12 -22.41
CA ALA A 82 15.81 -5.24 -21.24
C ALA A 82 15.80 -6.67 -20.69
N HIS A 83 16.88 -7.02 -19.98
CA HIS A 83 16.87 -8.20 -19.12
C HIS A 83 16.16 -7.86 -17.82
N VAL A 84 15.12 -8.63 -17.50
CA VAL A 84 14.22 -8.38 -16.37
C VAL A 84 14.15 -9.61 -15.49
N GLY A 85 14.49 -9.44 -14.22
CA GLY A 85 14.23 -10.41 -13.15
C GLY A 85 13.16 -9.87 -12.20
N VAL A 86 12.30 -10.75 -11.69
CA VAL A 86 11.26 -10.41 -10.71
C VAL A 86 11.38 -11.34 -9.52
N GLY A 87 11.35 -10.74 -8.33
CA GLY A 87 11.39 -11.46 -7.07
C GLY A 87 10.20 -11.08 -6.20
N ILE A 88 9.63 -12.07 -5.53
CA ILE A 88 8.44 -11.93 -4.69
C ILE A 88 8.76 -12.48 -3.31
N ALA A 89 8.32 -11.79 -2.27
CA ALA A 89 8.26 -12.32 -0.92
C ALA A 89 6.80 -12.42 -0.49
N SER A 90 6.39 -13.63 -0.08
CA SER A 90 5.00 -13.93 0.28
C SER A 90 4.59 -13.24 1.58
N VAL A 91 3.29 -13.26 1.88
CA VAL A 91 2.75 -12.77 3.16
C VAL A 91 3.31 -13.58 4.34
N ASP A 92 3.40 -14.91 4.19
CA ASP A 92 3.98 -15.79 5.20
C ASP A 92 5.44 -15.43 5.49
N GLU A 93 6.24 -15.16 4.45
CA GLU A 93 7.63 -14.74 4.63
C GLU A 93 7.72 -13.37 5.30
N ILE A 94 6.83 -12.43 4.97
CA ILE A 94 6.78 -11.11 5.61
C ILE A 94 6.50 -11.26 7.11
N ASP A 95 5.54 -12.11 7.46
CA ASP A 95 5.18 -12.37 8.86
C ASP A 95 6.27 -13.16 9.61
N GLU A 96 7.02 -14.04 8.93
CA GLU A 96 8.12 -14.82 9.51
C GLU A 96 9.36 -13.95 9.79
N VAL A 97 9.83 -13.20 8.79
CA VAL A 97 11.14 -12.52 8.85
C VAL A 97 11.06 -11.01 8.96
N ASN A 98 9.88 -10.44 9.09
CA ASN A 98 9.57 -9.01 8.99
C ASN A 98 9.73 -8.42 7.58
N ILE A 99 9.09 -7.25 7.39
CA ILE A 99 9.00 -6.59 6.09
C ILE A 99 10.36 -6.18 5.50
N TYR A 100 11.34 -5.82 6.35
CA TYR A 100 12.65 -5.40 5.88
C TYR A 100 13.42 -6.59 5.29
N HIS A 101 13.47 -7.73 5.98
CA HIS A 101 14.18 -8.90 5.46
C HIS A 101 13.42 -9.59 4.32
N ALA A 102 12.08 -9.58 4.35
CA ALA A 102 11.28 -10.04 3.21
C ALA A 102 11.56 -9.22 1.95
N ASN A 103 11.67 -7.89 2.07
CA ASN A 103 12.10 -7.04 0.95
C ASN A 103 13.49 -7.43 0.43
N MET A 104 14.45 -7.63 1.33
CA MET A 104 15.81 -8.02 0.97
C MET A 104 15.83 -9.35 0.20
N ARG A 105 14.97 -10.31 0.59
CA ARG A 105 14.77 -11.58 -0.14
C ARG A 105 14.12 -11.37 -1.49
N ALA A 106 13.11 -10.51 -1.60
CA ALA A 106 12.48 -10.18 -2.89
C ALA A 106 13.50 -9.57 -3.86
N MET A 107 14.29 -8.58 -3.42
CA MET A 107 15.35 -7.97 -4.23
C MET A 107 16.43 -8.98 -4.64
N GLN A 108 16.83 -9.87 -3.74
CA GLN A 108 17.76 -10.95 -4.04
C GLN A 108 17.23 -11.86 -5.15
N ARG A 109 15.98 -12.33 -5.02
CA ARG A 109 15.32 -13.17 -6.03
C ARG A 109 15.19 -12.46 -7.38
N ALA A 110 14.89 -11.17 -7.35
CA ALA A 110 14.80 -10.38 -8.57
C ALA A 110 16.13 -10.32 -9.31
N PHE A 111 17.24 -10.12 -8.57
CA PHE A 111 18.58 -10.17 -9.14
C PHE A 111 18.93 -11.57 -9.69
N ASP A 112 18.70 -12.62 -8.91
CA ASP A 112 19.02 -13.99 -9.29
C ASP A 112 18.19 -14.49 -10.49
N ALA A 113 17.03 -13.88 -10.74
CA ALA A 113 16.16 -14.17 -11.88
C ALA A 113 16.58 -13.46 -13.18
N LEU A 114 17.63 -12.63 -13.16
CA LEU A 114 18.18 -12.04 -14.39
C LEU A 114 18.81 -13.16 -15.26
N PRO A 115 18.58 -13.14 -16.59
CA PRO A 115 19.17 -14.14 -17.50
C PRO A 115 20.70 -14.06 -17.57
N GLU A 116 21.26 -12.88 -17.29
CA GLU A 116 22.70 -12.64 -17.24
C GLU A 116 23.06 -11.96 -15.91
N ARG A 117 24.15 -12.39 -15.28
CA ARG A 117 24.62 -11.83 -14.00
C ARG A 117 25.35 -10.51 -14.23
N PRO A 118 24.82 -9.37 -13.76
CA PRO A 118 25.50 -8.09 -13.87
C PRO A 118 26.61 -7.98 -12.81
N GLY A 119 27.68 -7.23 -13.12
CA GLY A 119 28.78 -6.99 -12.18
C GLY A 119 28.46 -5.94 -11.11
N PHE A 120 27.41 -5.14 -11.35
CA PHE A 120 27.01 -4.03 -10.49
C PHE A 120 25.49 -3.92 -10.36
N ALA A 121 25.03 -3.56 -9.16
CA ALA A 121 23.63 -3.29 -8.86
C ALA A 121 23.46 -1.89 -8.26
N LEU A 122 22.56 -1.11 -8.85
CA LEU A 122 22.05 0.15 -8.31
C LEU A 122 20.72 -0.13 -7.63
N VAL A 123 20.59 0.13 -6.33
CA VAL A 123 19.38 -0.21 -5.55
C VAL A 123 18.72 1.07 -5.05
N ASP A 124 17.39 1.21 -5.21
CA ASP A 124 16.69 2.37 -4.65
C ASP A 124 16.77 2.39 -3.12
N GLY A 125 16.83 3.60 -2.56
CA GLY A 125 16.77 3.80 -1.12
C GLY A 125 18.06 3.43 -0.40
N ARG A 126 17.94 2.56 0.61
CA ARG A 126 19.00 2.27 1.60
C ARG A 126 19.13 0.77 1.91
N ALA A 127 18.37 -0.07 1.22
CA ALA A 127 18.46 -1.51 1.40
C ALA A 127 19.65 -2.06 0.60
N ARG A 128 20.35 -3.04 1.14
CA ARG A 128 21.54 -3.64 0.52
C ARG A 128 21.36 -5.15 0.36
N PRO A 129 20.60 -5.63 -0.64
CA PRO A 129 20.36 -7.05 -0.84
C PRO A 129 21.68 -7.82 -0.98
N SER A 130 21.67 -9.10 -0.60
CA SER A 130 22.85 -9.97 -0.51
C SER A 130 23.22 -10.58 -1.87
N VAL A 131 23.39 -9.74 -2.88
CA VAL A 131 23.63 -10.18 -4.26
C VAL A 131 25.11 -10.42 -4.54
N ASP A 132 25.38 -11.33 -5.47
CA ASP A 132 26.74 -11.69 -5.90
C ASP A 132 27.31 -10.67 -6.91
N CYS A 133 27.33 -9.40 -6.50
CA CYS A 133 27.90 -8.30 -7.28
C CYS A 133 28.21 -7.07 -6.40
N SER A 134 28.84 -6.05 -6.99
CA SER A 134 29.02 -4.77 -6.30
C SER A 134 27.70 -4.01 -6.19
N VAL A 135 27.32 -3.59 -4.98
CA VAL A 135 26.05 -2.89 -4.72
C VAL A 135 26.27 -1.43 -4.33
N GLN A 136 25.59 -0.52 -5.03
CA GLN A 136 25.47 0.89 -4.69
C GLN A 136 24.00 1.25 -4.40
N MET A 137 23.74 1.76 -3.20
CA MET A 137 22.43 2.26 -2.79
C MET A 137 22.26 3.72 -3.24
N VAL A 138 21.11 4.04 -3.83
CA VAL A 138 20.84 5.36 -4.41
C VAL A 138 19.55 5.91 -3.83
N VAL A 139 19.66 6.94 -2.99
CA VAL A 139 18.47 7.61 -2.42
C VAL A 139 17.69 8.33 -3.54
N LYS A 140 16.43 7.95 -3.72
CA LYS A 140 15.58 8.39 -4.85
C LYS A 140 16.20 7.98 -6.19
N GLY A 141 16.64 6.74 -6.25
CA GLY A 141 17.28 6.11 -7.40
C GLY A 141 16.36 6.06 -8.60
N ASP A 142 15.07 5.80 -8.39
CA ASP A 142 13.99 5.87 -9.39
C ASP A 142 13.91 7.21 -10.16
N ARG A 143 14.38 8.29 -9.52
CA ARG A 143 14.45 9.63 -10.12
C ARG A 143 15.85 10.01 -10.61
N ARG A 144 16.85 9.14 -10.47
CA ARG A 144 18.26 9.43 -10.81
C ARG A 144 18.82 8.46 -11.86
N SER A 145 18.55 7.17 -11.69
CA SER A 145 18.99 6.04 -12.51
C SER A 145 17.85 5.55 -13.39
N LEU A 146 18.15 5.38 -14.68
CA LEU A 146 17.14 4.90 -15.65
C LEU A 146 16.82 3.41 -15.43
N SER A 147 17.80 2.61 -15.02
CA SER A 147 17.59 1.19 -14.69
C SER A 147 16.75 1.01 -13.42
N ILE A 148 16.96 1.82 -12.38
CA ILE A 148 16.10 1.80 -11.18
C ILE A 148 14.68 2.26 -11.54
N ALA A 149 14.53 3.32 -12.35
CA ALA A 149 13.20 3.75 -12.81
C ALA A 149 12.47 2.63 -13.58
N ALA A 150 13.17 1.88 -14.42
CA ALA A 150 12.62 0.74 -15.14
C ALA A 150 12.20 -0.38 -14.17
N ALA A 151 13.04 -0.72 -13.19
CA ALA A 151 12.71 -1.67 -12.14
C ALA A 151 11.46 -1.26 -11.34
N SER A 152 11.34 0.04 -11.00
CA SER A 152 10.17 0.58 -10.29
C SER A 152 8.85 0.31 -11.03
N VAL A 153 8.86 0.43 -12.37
CA VAL A 153 7.68 0.19 -13.21
C VAL A 153 7.38 -1.30 -13.29
N ILE A 154 8.38 -2.14 -13.54
CA ILE A 154 8.19 -3.60 -13.58
C ILE A 154 7.61 -4.11 -12.25
N ALA A 155 8.20 -3.70 -11.12
CA ALA A 155 7.74 -4.12 -9.80
C ALA A 155 6.30 -3.64 -9.54
N LYS A 156 6.01 -2.36 -9.84
CA LYS A 156 4.68 -1.75 -9.64
C LYS A 156 3.59 -2.44 -10.44
N VAL A 157 3.77 -2.60 -11.75
CA VAL A 157 2.79 -3.24 -12.63
C VAL A 157 2.59 -4.71 -12.24
N THR A 158 3.67 -5.44 -11.97
CA THR A 158 3.58 -6.84 -11.55
C THR A 158 2.78 -6.98 -10.26
N ARG A 159 3.06 -6.16 -9.24
CA ARG A 159 2.33 -6.23 -7.97
C ARG A 159 0.87 -5.83 -8.12
N ASP A 160 0.56 -4.79 -8.89
CA ASP A 160 -0.81 -4.33 -9.07
C ASP A 160 -1.67 -5.40 -9.75
N ARG A 161 -1.13 -6.08 -10.78
CA ARG A 161 -1.78 -7.23 -11.43
C ARG A 161 -2.09 -8.35 -10.45
N LEU A 162 -1.10 -8.77 -9.64
CA LEU A 162 -1.32 -9.77 -8.58
C LEU A 162 -2.41 -9.37 -7.58
N MET A 163 -2.45 -8.09 -7.18
CA MET A 163 -3.49 -7.61 -6.27
C MET A 163 -4.87 -7.54 -6.92
N HIS A 164 -4.96 -7.26 -8.21
CA HIS A 164 -6.23 -7.27 -8.94
C HIS A 164 -6.77 -8.69 -9.11
N GLU A 165 -5.91 -9.67 -9.40
CA GLU A 165 -6.30 -11.10 -9.42
C GLU A 165 -6.83 -11.57 -8.06
N LEU A 166 -6.18 -11.15 -6.97
CA LEU A 166 -6.68 -11.42 -5.62
C LEU A 166 -8.02 -10.72 -5.34
N ALA A 167 -8.22 -9.51 -5.86
CA ALA A 167 -9.43 -8.74 -5.61
C ALA A 167 -10.69 -9.43 -6.16
N ASP A 168 -10.59 -10.18 -7.25
CA ASP A 168 -11.70 -10.96 -7.82
C ASP A 168 -12.20 -12.03 -6.85
N SER A 169 -11.28 -12.66 -6.11
CA SER A 169 -11.61 -13.70 -5.11
C SER A 169 -12.00 -13.10 -3.74
N PHE A 170 -11.62 -11.85 -3.48
CA PHE A 170 -11.82 -11.18 -2.20
C PHE A 170 -12.41 -9.76 -2.39
N PRO A 171 -13.65 -9.64 -2.92
CA PRO A 171 -14.22 -8.36 -3.34
C PRO A 171 -14.49 -7.40 -2.16
N ASP A 172 -14.58 -7.94 -0.95
CA ASP A 172 -15.00 -7.23 0.26
C ASP A 172 -13.98 -6.21 0.80
N TYR A 173 -12.72 -6.27 0.33
CA TYR A 173 -11.61 -5.45 0.83
C TYR A 173 -11.23 -4.29 -0.08
N GLY A 174 -11.88 -4.15 -1.25
CA GLY A 174 -11.64 -3.06 -2.20
C GLY A 174 -10.28 -3.11 -2.93
N TRP A 175 -9.64 -4.28 -3.00
CA TRP A 175 -8.28 -4.44 -3.52
C TRP A 175 -8.10 -4.06 -4.99
N HIS A 176 -9.16 -4.05 -5.81
CA HIS A 176 -9.12 -3.50 -7.18
C HIS A 176 -8.69 -2.03 -7.24
N THR A 177 -8.90 -1.28 -6.16
CA THR A 177 -8.60 0.15 -6.12
C THR A 177 -7.46 0.46 -5.18
N ASN A 178 -7.45 -0.17 -4.00
CA ASN A 178 -6.48 0.12 -2.97
C ASN A 178 -5.23 -0.77 -3.04
N VAL A 179 -5.20 -1.82 -3.88
CA VAL A 179 -4.06 -2.75 -4.05
C VAL A 179 -3.41 -3.22 -2.73
N GLY A 180 -4.24 -3.44 -1.71
CA GLY A 180 -3.86 -3.92 -0.38
C GLY A 180 -3.49 -2.82 0.62
N TYR A 181 -3.49 -1.54 0.25
CA TYR A 181 -3.27 -0.43 1.19
C TYR A 181 -4.46 -0.27 2.16
N GLY A 182 -4.19 0.16 3.39
CA GLY A 182 -5.19 0.36 4.44
C GLY A 182 -6.06 1.61 4.20
N THR A 183 -6.97 1.55 3.22
CA THR A 183 -8.02 2.54 3.01
C THR A 183 -9.23 2.25 3.88
N ASP A 184 -10.17 3.19 4.00
CA ASP A 184 -11.40 2.99 4.78
C ASP A 184 -12.15 1.73 4.31
N ALA A 185 -12.24 1.52 2.99
CA ALA A 185 -12.88 0.32 2.41
C ALA A 185 -12.17 -0.97 2.84
N HIS A 186 -10.85 -0.99 2.89
CA HIS A 186 -10.08 -2.15 3.33
C HIS A 186 -10.32 -2.44 4.82
N TYR A 187 -10.29 -1.42 5.68
CA TYR A 187 -10.57 -1.58 7.10
C TYR A 187 -12.00 -2.03 7.40
N LEU A 188 -12.98 -1.48 6.69
CA LEU A 188 -14.38 -1.92 6.80
C LEU A 188 -14.54 -3.38 6.32
N GLY A 189 -13.85 -3.77 5.26
CA GLY A 189 -13.77 -5.16 4.80
C GLY A 189 -13.19 -6.09 5.88
N LEU A 190 -12.08 -5.68 6.49
CA LEU A 190 -11.43 -6.39 7.59
C LEU A 190 -12.34 -6.58 8.81
N LEU A 191 -13.03 -5.53 9.25
CA LEU A 191 -13.95 -5.64 10.39
C LEU A 191 -15.13 -6.56 10.08
N ARG A 192 -15.61 -6.56 8.84
CA ARG A 192 -16.79 -7.33 8.42
C ARG A 192 -16.50 -8.80 8.16
N LYS A 193 -15.39 -9.11 7.49
CA LYS A 193 -15.07 -10.46 7.00
C LYS A 193 -13.89 -11.10 7.73
N GLY A 194 -13.19 -10.34 8.56
CA GLY A 194 -11.93 -10.75 9.17
C GLY A 194 -10.77 -10.75 8.17
N PRO A 195 -9.54 -11.03 8.65
CA PRO A 195 -8.37 -11.18 7.80
C PRO A 195 -8.39 -12.49 7.01
N THR A 196 -7.88 -12.45 5.78
CA THR A 196 -7.63 -13.61 4.92
C THR A 196 -6.18 -14.11 5.05
N GLU A 197 -5.81 -15.18 4.33
CA GLU A 197 -4.43 -15.64 4.22
C GLU A 197 -3.49 -14.62 3.53
N HIS A 198 -4.04 -13.70 2.73
CA HIS A 198 -3.23 -12.67 2.06
C HIS A 198 -3.01 -11.42 2.91
N HIS A 199 -3.50 -11.39 4.16
CA HIS A 199 -3.28 -10.28 5.07
C HIS A 199 -2.05 -10.53 5.95
N ARG A 200 -1.20 -9.50 6.08
CA ARG A 200 0.02 -9.52 6.88
C ARG A 200 -0.33 -9.40 8.34
N ARG A 201 -0.41 -10.52 9.05
CA ARG A 201 -0.90 -10.58 10.43
C ARG A 201 0.05 -9.88 11.40
N SER A 202 1.32 -9.75 11.05
CA SER A 202 2.32 -9.04 11.86
C SER A 202 2.16 -7.52 11.84
N PHE A 203 1.43 -6.95 10.86
CA PHE A 203 1.28 -5.51 10.70
C PHE A 203 0.23 -4.94 11.66
N ALA A 204 0.50 -3.74 12.19
CA ALA A 204 -0.53 -2.96 12.84
C ALA A 204 -1.54 -2.42 11.80
N PRO A 205 -2.85 -2.43 12.08
CA PRO A 205 -3.47 -2.82 13.34
C PRO A 205 -3.93 -4.29 13.39
N LEU A 206 -3.63 -5.12 12.37
CA LEU A 206 -4.09 -6.51 12.34
C LEU A 206 -3.58 -7.33 13.53
N ASN A 207 -2.31 -7.12 13.90
CA ASN A 207 -1.69 -7.73 15.08
C ASN A 207 -2.28 -7.24 16.43
N THR A 208 -3.17 -6.24 16.41
CA THR A 208 -3.87 -5.74 17.59
C THR A 208 -5.33 -6.14 17.56
N LEU A 209 -6.02 -5.90 16.43
CA LEU A 209 -7.46 -6.11 16.25
C LEU A 209 -7.87 -7.58 16.27
N PHE A 210 -6.99 -8.49 15.83
CA PHE A 210 -7.34 -9.91 15.63
C PHE A 210 -6.49 -10.87 16.48
N THR A 211 -6.01 -10.41 17.63
CA THR A 211 -5.34 -11.30 18.61
C THR A 211 -6.36 -12.14 19.39
N PRO A 212 -5.95 -13.30 19.95
CA PRO A 212 -6.84 -14.12 20.78
C PRO A 212 -7.47 -13.36 21.97
N MET A 213 -6.75 -12.37 22.54
CA MET A 213 -7.26 -11.49 23.59
C MET A 213 -8.25 -10.42 23.09
N ALA A 214 -8.25 -10.09 21.80
CA ALA A 214 -9.11 -9.06 21.20
C ALA A 214 -10.50 -9.59 20.75
N THR A 215 -11.00 -10.68 21.36
CA THR A 215 -12.18 -11.47 20.95
C THR A 215 -13.55 -10.80 21.17
N ALA A 216 -13.62 -9.47 21.18
CA ALA A 216 -14.89 -8.73 21.17
C ALA A 216 -15.54 -8.67 19.77
N TRP A 217 -14.77 -8.88 18.69
CA TRP A 217 -15.23 -8.58 17.33
C TRP A 217 -16.34 -9.48 16.78
N HIS A 218 -16.49 -10.70 17.31
CA HIS A 218 -17.56 -11.62 16.93
C HIS A 218 -18.97 -11.13 17.28
N ARG A 219 -19.10 -10.11 18.12
CA ARG A 219 -20.39 -9.49 18.47
C ARG A 219 -20.86 -8.49 17.41
N PHE A 220 -20.00 -8.14 16.45
CA PHE A 220 -20.31 -7.10 15.49
C PHE A 220 -21.12 -7.57 14.29
N ARG A 221 -22.10 -6.77 13.90
CA ARG A 221 -23.04 -7.08 12.82
C ARG A 221 -23.03 -5.99 11.75
N PHE A 222 -22.92 -6.40 10.50
CA PHE A 222 -22.88 -5.52 9.32
C PHE A 222 -24.11 -5.80 8.47
N VAL A 223 -25.25 -5.21 8.85
CA VAL A 223 -26.56 -5.46 8.24
C VAL A 223 -27.30 -4.15 8.00
N GLN A 224 -28.33 -4.17 7.16
CA GLN A 224 -29.26 -3.06 7.07
C GLN A 224 -29.97 -2.88 8.42
N ILE A 225 -30.08 -1.63 8.88
CA ILE A 225 -30.73 -1.27 10.14
C ILE A 225 -31.78 -0.21 9.82
N ASP A 226 -33.04 -0.53 10.08
CA ASP A 226 -34.19 0.37 9.86
C ASP A 226 -34.76 0.94 11.18
N VAL A 227 -33.99 0.85 12.26
CA VAL A 227 -34.39 1.26 13.62
C VAL A 227 -33.53 2.42 14.10
N GLU A 228 -34.12 3.33 14.85
CA GLU A 228 -33.42 4.44 15.50
C GLU A 228 -32.41 3.92 16.55
N ILE A 229 -31.24 4.56 16.62
CA ILE A 229 -30.14 4.14 17.51
C ILE A 229 -30.19 4.94 18.81
N ASP A 230 -29.98 4.25 19.94
CA ASP A 230 -29.71 4.89 21.23
C ASP A 230 -28.27 5.48 21.22
N PRO A 231 -28.12 6.81 21.23
CA PRO A 231 -26.81 7.44 21.25
C PRO A 231 -25.97 7.03 22.47
N ALA A 232 -26.58 6.73 23.62
CA ALA A 232 -25.85 6.43 24.85
C ALA A 232 -25.13 5.07 24.82
N GLY A 233 -25.50 4.21 23.87
CA GLY A 233 -25.01 2.83 23.74
C GLY A 233 -23.86 2.63 22.76
N VAL A 234 -23.37 3.68 22.09
CA VAL A 234 -22.35 3.52 21.03
C VAL A 234 -20.99 3.08 21.56
N GLU A 235 -20.30 2.22 20.80
CA GLU A 235 -18.93 1.77 21.03
C GLU A 235 -18.00 2.21 19.89
N LEU A 236 -16.73 2.51 20.23
CA LEU A 236 -15.72 2.93 19.25
C LEU A 236 -14.59 1.91 19.15
N PHE A 237 -14.23 1.56 17.92
CA PHE A 237 -13.08 0.74 17.60
C PHE A 237 -12.02 1.57 16.87
N PHE A 238 -10.85 1.69 17.48
CA PHE A 238 -9.72 2.36 16.88
C PHE A 238 -9.12 1.51 15.74
N LEU A 239 -9.13 2.02 14.52
CA LEU A 239 -8.57 1.32 13.35
C LEU A 239 -7.21 1.88 12.99
N ARG A 240 -7.13 3.21 12.85
CA ARG A 240 -5.89 3.96 12.60
C ARG A 240 -6.04 5.37 13.17
N ASN A 241 -4.93 6.11 13.18
CA ASN A 241 -4.84 7.44 13.81
C ASN A 241 -5.89 8.46 13.35
N ASP A 242 -6.47 8.28 12.16
CA ASP A 242 -7.46 9.16 11.54
C ASP A 242 -8.82 8.47 11.29
N LEU A 243 -9.04 7.24 11.78
CA LEU A 243 -10.26 6.47 11.50
C LEU A 243 -10.65 5.54 12.65
N HIS A 244 -11.86 5.73 13.18
CA HIS A 244 -12.49 4.84 14.15
C HIS A 244 -13.80 4.28 13.56
N ALA A 245 -14.12 3.01 13.84
CA ALA A 245 -15.44 2.44 13.55
C ALA A 245 -16.38 2.66 14.74
N VAL A 246 -17.66 2.84 14.44
CA VAL A 246 -18.72 3.11 15.42
C VAL A 246 -19.75 1.99 15.35
N PHE A 247 -20.06 1.41 16.51
CA PHE A 247 -21.07 0.38 16.68
C PHE A 247 -22.14 0.85 17.67
N ASP A 248 -23.37 0.35 17.54
CA ASP A 248 -24.42 0.55 18.55
C ASP A 248 -24.34 -0.47 19.69
N ALA A 249 -25.25 -0.36 20.66
CA ALA A 249 -25.31 -1.23 21.84
C ALA A 249 -25.52 -2.72 21.49
N GLU A 250 -26.14 -3.00 20.35
CA GLU A 250 -26.38 -4.35 19.85
C GLU A 250 -25.21 -4.88 19.01
N GLY A 251 -24.12 -4.12 18.93
CA GLY A 251 -22.91 -4.43 18.17
C GLY A 251 -23.07 -4.22 16.66
N ARG A 252 -24.10 -3.52 16.19
CA ARG A 252 -24.27 -3.29 14.75
C ARG A 252 -23.40 -2.11 14.32
N HIS A 253 -22.75 -2.20 13.17
CA HIS A 253 -21.93 -1.10 12.66
C HIS A 253 -22.82 0.01 12.10
N VAL A 254 -22.59 1.25 12.53
CA VAL A 254 -23.48 2.40 12.23
C VAL A 254 -22.76 3.55 11.54
N GLY A 255 -21.42 3.56 11.56
CA GLY A 255 -20.65 4.60 10.91
C GLY A 255 -19.17 4.58 11.25
N ILE A 256 -18.47 5.58 10.76
CA ILE A 256 -17.06 5.82 11.07
C ILE A 256 -16.85 7.25 11.57
N ILE A 257 -15.86 7.45 12.42
CA ILE A 257 -15.32 8.78 12.75
C ILE A 257 -14.01 8.93 11.99
N LYS A 258 -13.92 9.95 11.15
CA LYS A 258 -12.74 10.18 10.31
C LYS A 258 -12.18 11.59 10.52
N ASN A 259 -10.85 11.69 10.62
CA ASN A 259 -10.18 12.98 10.61
C ASN A 259 -9.96 13.43 9.15
N GLN A 260 -10.52 14.58 8.79
CA GLN A 260 -10.28 15.21 7.51
C GLN A 260 -9.78 16.63 7.74
N ARG A 261 -8.58 16.94 7.22
CA ARG A 261 -7.99 18.28 7.27
C ARG A 261 -7.91 18.90 8.68
N GLY A 262 -7.73 18.05 9.71
CA GLY A 262 -7.60 18.48 11.10
C GLY A 262 -8.91 18.55 11.88
N GLY A 263 -10.06 18.26 11.24
CA GLY A 263 -11.36 18.15 11.90
C GLY A 263 -11.86 16.70 11.93
N TRP A 264 -12.53 16.32 13.03
CA TRP A 264 -13.17 15.01 13.14
C TRP A 264 -14.61 15.08 12.63
N THR A 265 -15.02 14.07 11.88
CA THR A 265 -16.36 14.03 11.28
C THR A 265 -16.94 12.63 11.44
N PHE A 266 -18.19 12.55 11.89
CA PHE A 266 -18.95 11.32 11.85
C PHE A 266 -19.53 11.10 10.45
N GLN A 267 -19.34 9.92 9.90
CA GLN A 267 -19.90 9.49 8.63
C GLN A 267 -20.75 8.25 8.87
N ALA A 268 -22.07 8.40 8.74
CA ALA A 268 -22.98 7.26 8.78
C ALA A 268 -22.64 6.28 7.65
N ILE A 269 -22.65 4.99 7.95
CA ILE A 269 -22.44 3.91 6.99
C ILE A 269 -23.59 2.92 7.14
N GLY A 270 -24.46 2.85 6.13
CA GLY A 270 -25.45 1.79 6.00
C GLY A 270 -24.89 0.61 5.22
N TYR A 271 -25.70 -0.44 5.05
CA TYR A 271 -25.35 -1.62 4.27
C TYR A 271 -26.52 -2.02 3.36
N ASP A 272 -26.23 -2.37 2.12
CA ASP A 272 -27.23 -2.95 1.23
C ASP A 272 -27.50 -4.44 1.52
N ARG A 273 -28.36 -5.07 0.72
CA ARG A 273 -28.74 -6.49 0.89
C ARG A 273 -27.59 -7.46 0.73
N ASP A 274 -26.56 -7.08 -0.04
CA ASP A 274 -25.34 -7.86 -0.22
C ASP A 274 -24.29 -7.52 0.87
N GLY A 275 -24.67 -6.67 1.83
CA GLY A 275 -23.83 -6.22 2.93
C GLY A 275 -22.73 -5.26 2.50
N ARG A 276 -22.84 -4.59 1.35
CA ARG A 276 -21.84 -3.60 0.89
C ARG A 276 -22.10 -2.25 1.57
N PRO A 277 -21.04 -1.53 1.98
CA PRO A 277 -21.19 -0.27 2.70
C PRO A 277 -21.77 0.82 1.79
N GLN A 278 -22.74 1.56 2.33
CA GLN A 278 -23.44 2.66 1.69
C GLN A 278 -23.23 3.94 2.53
N PRO A 279 -22.22 4.78 2.20
CA PRO A 279 -21.97 6.01 2.92
C PRO A 279 -23.16 6.96 2.90
N GLY A 280 -23.49 7.54 4.05
CA GLY A 280 -24.65 8.43 4.20
C GLY A 280 -25.99 7.72 4.34
N ALA A 281 -26.03 6.39 4.24
CA ALA A 281 -27.22 5.60 4.47
C ALA A 281 -27.27 5.04 5.90
N GLY A 282 -28.37 4.34 6.20
CA GLY A 282 -28.58 3.65 7.47
C GLY A 282 -29.18 4.53 8.56
N PRO A 283 -29.27 3.99 9.78
CA PRO A 283 -30.04 4.57 10.88
C PRO A 283 -29.44 5.88 11.42
N CYS A 284 -28.13 6.08 11.25
CA CYS A 284 -27.46 7.33 11.60
C CYS A 284 -27.35 8.33 10.43
N SER A 285 -28.01 8.09 9.29
CA SER A 285 -27.89 8.94 8.08
C SER A 285 -28.13 10.43 8.35
N ARG A 286 -29.06 10.78 9.26
CA ARG A 286 -29.34 12.17 9.66
C ARG A 286 -28.13 12.91 10.26
N TYR A 287 -27.18 12.17 10.85
CA TYR A 287 -25.97 12.71 11.45
C TYR A 287 -24.77 12.66 10.50
N HIS A 288 -24.95 12.25 9.25
CA HIS A 288 -23.85 12.12 8.31
C HIS A 288 -23.17 13.47 8.03
N GLY A 289 -21.85 13.51 8.13
CA GLY A 289 -21.06 14.71 7.86
C GLY A 289 -20.96 15.67 9.05
N VAL A 290 -21.50 15.29 10.21
CA VAL A 290 -21.46 16.12 11.40
C VAL A 290 -20.05 16.17 11.99
N GLY A 291 -19.57 17.39 12.24
CA GLY A 291 -18.28 17.65 12.88
C GLY A 291 -18.27 17.30 14.38
N LEU A 292 -17.12 16.84 14.85
CA LEU A 292 -16.84 16.47 16.25
C LEU A 292 -15.63 17.24 16.77
N GLU A 293 -15.68 17.63 18.05
CA GLU A 293 -14.56 18.31 18.74
C GLU A 293 -13.37 17.37 18.96
N SER A 294 -13.64 16.07 19.12
CA SER A 294 -12.65 15.02 19.30
C SER A 294 -13.19 13.70 18.72
N PRO A 295 -12.34 12.68 18.51
CA PRO A 295 -12.80 11.39 18.01
C PRO A 295 -13.31 10.47 19.13
N GLY A 296 -13.50 11.02 20.34
CA GLY A 296 -13.88 10.28 21.53
C GLY A 296 -15.37 9.96 21.56
N ARG A 297 -15.70 8.91 22.30
CA ARG A 297 -17.06 8.41 22.48
C ARG A 297 -17.98 9.51 23.01
N GLU A 298 -17.53 10.25 24.01
CA GLU A 298 -18.31 11.30 24.65
C GLU A 298 -18.63 12.45 23.69
N ALA A 299 -17.70 12.80 22.80
CA ALA A 299 -17.92 13.84 21.79
C ALA A 299 -18.97 13.39 20.77
N LEU A 300 -18.92 12.12 20.34
CA LEU A 300 -19.94 11.54 19.47
C LEU A 300 -21.30 11.51 20.16
N ILE A 301 -21.40 11.02 21.39
CA ILE A 301 -22.67 10.94 22.14
C ILE A 301 -23.30 12.32 22.29
N ARG A 302 -22.53 13.31 22.77
CA ARG A 302 -23.03 14.69 22.90
C ARG A 302 -23.62 15.19 21.59
N ARG A 303 -22.98 14.87 20.47
CA ARG A 303 -23.40 15.33 19.16
C ARG A 303 -24.66 14.63 18.67
N LEU A 304 -24.70 13.30 18.74
CA LEU A 304 -25.86 12.49 18.38
C LEU A 304 -27.11 12.83 19.23
N SER A 305 -26.92 13.14 20.51
CA SER A 305 -28.01 13.56 21.41
C SER A 305 -28.45 15.02 21.24
N SER A 306 -27.59 15.91 20.71
CA SER A 306 -27.91 17.34 20.50
C SER A 306 -28.78 17.61 19.26
N GLU A 307 -28.84 16.64 18.34
CA GLU A 307 -29.59 16.70 17.08
C GLU A 307 -30.74 15.68 17.01
N ALA A 308 -31.00 14.95 18.12
CA ALA A 308 -32.17 14.08 18.31
C ALA A 308 -33.37 14.90 18.81
#